data_AF-A0A5C3LV28-F1
#
_entry.id   AF-A0A5C3LV28-F1
#
_cell.length_a   1.000
_cell.length_b   1.000
_cell.length_c   1.000
_cell.angle_alpha   90.00
_cell.angle_beta   90.00
_cell.angle_gamma   90.00
#
_symmetry.space_group_name_H-M   'P 1'
#
loop_
_entity.id
_entity.type
_entity.pdbx_description
1 polymer ?
#
loop_
_entity_poly.entity_id
_entity_poly.type
_entity_poly.pdbx_seq_one_letter_code
_entity_poly.pdbx_strand_id
1 'polypeptide(L)'
;MDSIFTDRLGTNYVPSDGEIDEIKRYLSVPKAQLRELENEIMQIQTILEDLMRKRDTILATIEGHHALISPARRLPHDVVQEIFLRC
;
A
#
# COMPACT_ATOMS: atom_id res chain seq x y z
N MET A 1 -11.39 5.69 23.72
CA MET A 1 -12.22 6.91 23.87
C MET A 1 -13.57 6.41 24.29
N ASP A 2 -13.87 6.51 25.57
CA ASP A 2 -15.07 5.89 26.12
C ASP A 2 -16.20 6.92 26.12
N SER A 3 -17.25 6.63 25.37
CA SER A 3 -18.46 7.45 25.34
C SER A 3 -19.41 6.99 26.43
N ILE A 4 -20.20 7.88 27.02
CA ILE A 4 -21.32 7.50 27.91
C ILE A 4 -22.39 6.67 27.19
N PHE A 5 -22.34 6.62 25.85
CA PHE A 5 -23.22 5.81 25.01
C PHE A 5 -22.67 4.41 24.70
N THR A 6 -21.47 4.05 25.18
CA THR A 6 -20.80 2.78 24.85
C THR A 6 -21.67 1.57 25.15
N ASP A 7 -22.31 1.55 26.32
CA ASP A 7 -23.19 0.44 26.75
C ASP A 7 -24.50 0.34 25.94
N ARG A 8 -24.81 1.36 25.14
CA ARG A 8 -26.02 1.42 24.31
C ARG A 8 -25.74 1.08 22.84
N LEU A 9 -24.46 0.99 22.44
CA LEU A 9 -24.08 0.62 21.08
C LEU A 9 -24.50 -0.83 20.78
N GLY A 10 -25.03 -1.07 19.57
CA GLY A 10 -25.49 -2.41 19.16
C GLY A 10 -26.83 -2.84 19.78
N THR A 11 -27.56 -1.93 20.43
CA THR A 11 -28.89 -2.20 20.99
C THR A 11 -30.00 -1.50 20.18
N ASN A 12 -31.27 -1.83 20.46
CA ASN A 12 -32.44 -1.12 19.89
C ASN A 12 -32.76 0.20 20.61
N TYR A 13 -31.84 0.73 21.42
CA TYR A 13 -32.03 1.98 22.12
C TYR A 13 -32.19 3.15 21.15
N VAL A 14 -33.23 3.96 21.34
CA VAL A 14 -33.49 5.17 20.56
C VAL A 14 -33.08 6.39 21.38
N PRO A 15 -32.04 7.14 20.99
CA PRO A 15 -31.62 8.34 21.70
C PRO A 15 -32.68 9.45 21.59
N SER A 16 -32.79 10.27 22.63
CA SER A 16 -33.53 11.52 22.60
C SER A 16 -32.83 12.60 21.77
N ASP A 17 -33.52 13.67 21.40
CA ASP A 17 -32.94 14.78 20.62
C ASP A 17 -31.72 15.41 21.31
N GLY A 18 -31.75 15.54 22.63
CA GLY A 18 -30.61 16.06 23.41
C GLY A 18 -29.39 15.12 23.38
N GLU A 19 -29.63 13.81 23.43
CA GLU A 19 -28.57 12.80 23.32
C GLU A 19 -28.03 12.74 21.89
N ILE A 20 -28.86 12.92 20.86
CA ILE A 20 -28.41 13.04 19.48
C ILE A 20 -27.41 14.19 19.33
N ASP A 21 -27.70 15.35 19.90
CA ASP A 21 -26.80 16.50 19.84
C ASP A 21 -25.50 16.26 20.63
N GLU A 22 -25.57 15.57 21.77
CA GLU A 22 -24.39 15.17 22.53
C GLU A 22 -23.52 14.17 21.76
N ILE A 23 -24.12 13.16 21.12
CA ILE A 23 -23.44 12.20 20.25
C ILE A 23 -22.76 12.93 19.10
N LYS A 24 -23.45 13.87 18.43
CA LYS A 24 -22.87 14.67 17.33
C LYS A 24 -21.66 15.48 17.79
N ARG A 25 -21.76 16.14 18.95
CA ARG A 25 -20.63 16.89 19.54
C ARG A 25 -19.47 15.96 19.86
N TYR A 26 -19.73 14.83 20.49
CA TYR A 26 -18.72 13.82 20.81
C TYR A 26 -18.01 13.32 19.54
N LEU A 27 -18.77 13.01 18.48
CA LEU A 27 -18.24 12.51 17.21
C LEU A 27 -17.44 13.55 16.41
N SER A 28 -17.53 14.84 16.73
CA SER A 28 -16.77 15.87 16.00
C SER A 28 -15.25 15.65 16.07
N VAL A 29 -14.74 15.29 17.25
CA VAL A 29 -13.30 15.09 17.48
C VAL A 29 -12.78 13.81 16.81
N PRO A 30 -13.36 12.61 17.01
CA PRO A 30 -12.94 11.40 16.30
C PRO A 30 -13.03 11.54 14.77
N LYS A 31 -14.04 12.27 14.25
CA LYS A 31 -14.15 12.51 12.81
C LYS A 31 -13.02 13.40 12.28
N ALA A 32 -12.62 14.43 13.03
CA ALA A 32 -11.48 15.25 12.66
C ALA A 32 -10.16 14.44 12.67
N GLN A 33 -9.94 13.66 13.74
CA GLN A 33 -8.78 12.77 13.86
C GLN A 33 -8.71 11.74 12.74
N LEU A 34 -9.85 11.12 12.40
CA LEU A 34 -9.93 10.17 11.29
C LEU A 34 -9.56 10.84 9.97
N ARG A 35 -10.08 12.04 9.70
CA ARG A 35 -9.76 12.78 8.48
C ARG A 35 -8.28 13.15 8.40
N GLU A 36 -7.67 13.56 9.51
CA GLU A 36 -6.24 13.85 9.57
C GLU A 36 -5.41 12.60 9.26
N LEU A 37 -5.77 11.46 9.86
CA LEU A 37 -5.10 10.18 9.63
C LEU A 37 -5.26 9.71 8.17
N GLU A 38 -6.45 9.83 7.59
CA GLU A 38 -6.70 9.49 6.17
C GLU A 38 -5.85 10.34 5.22
N ASN A 39 -5.67 11.63 5.52
CA ASN A 39 -4.81 12.51 4.74
C ASN A 39 -3.34 12.09 4.84
N GLU A 40 -2.86 11.74 6.03
CA GLU A 40 -1.49 11.27 6.24
C GLU A 40 -1.24 9.96 5.50
N ILE A 41 -2.18 9.01 5.57
CA ILE A 41 -2.14 7.74 4.81
C ILE A 41 -2.01 8.03 3.31
N MET A 42 -2.84 8.91 2.77
CA MET A 42 -2.82 9.25 1.34
C MET A 42 -1.50 9.88 0.91
N GLN A 43 -0.92 10.77 1.74
CA GLN A 43 0.37 11.38 1.48
C GLN A 43 1.49 10.33 1.46
N ILE A 44 1.53 9.43 2.45
CA ILE A 44 2.54 8.38 2.54
C ILE A 44 2.40 7.39 1.37
N GLN A 45 1.17 7.02 0.98
CA GLN A 45 0.93 6.17 -0.18
C GLN A 45 1.48 6.78 -1.46
N THR A 46 1.25 8.07 -1.68
CA THR A 46 1.78 8.80 -2.85
C THR A 46 3.32 8.73 -2.88
N ILE A 47 3.96 8.99 -1.74
CA ILE A 47 5.43 8.91 -1.63
C ILE A 47 5.92 7.48 -1.91
N LEU A 48 5.24 6.48 -1.35
CA LEU A 48 5.58 5.07 -1.53
C LEU A 48 5.49 4.65 -3.00
N GLU A 49 4.41 5.01 -3.68
CA GLU A 49 4.20 4.71 -5.10
C GLU A 49 5.31 5.31 -5.98
N ASP A 50 5.69 6.56 -5.72
CA ASP A 50 6.78 7.22 -6.45
C ASP A 50 8.14 6.54 -6.20
N LEU A 51 8.42 6.13 -4.96
CA LEU A 51 9.64 5.39 -4.63
C LEU A 51 9.66 4.00 -5.28
N MET A 52 8.53 3.30 -5.30
CA MET A 52 8.40 2.01 -5.97
C MET A 52 8.66 2.15 -7.47
N ARG A 53 8.08 3.17 -8.12
CA ARG A 53 8.31 3.43 -9.56
C ARG A 53 9.78 3.71 -9.87
N LYS A 54 10.45 4.49 -9.02
CA LYS A 54 11.89 4.76 -9.15
C LYS A 54 12.72 3.48 -8.98
N ARG A 55 12.43 2.68 -7.95
CA ARG A 55 13.07 1.39 -7.71
C ARG A 55 12.95 0.48 -8.94
N ASP A 56 11.74 0.33 -9.47
CA ASP A 56 11.46 -0.59 -10.58
C ASP A 56 12.18 -0.15 -11.86
N THR A 57 12.28 1.15 -12.10
CA THR A 57 13.07 1.71 -13.23
C THR A 57 14.56 1.38 -13.10
N ILE A 58 15.11 1.53 -11.90
CA ILE A 58 16.52 1.21 -11.62
C ILE A 58 16.75 -0.29 -11.77
N LEU A 59 15.86 -1.12 -11.23
CA LEU A 59 15.96 -2.57 -11.29
C LEU A 59 15.93 -3.06 -12.75
N ALA A 60 15.00 -2.56 -13.56
CA ALA A 60 14.92 -2.89 -14.98
C ALA A 60 16.22 -2.53 -15.73
N THR A 61 16.84 -1.41 -15.37
CA THR A 61 18.14 -1.02 -15.93
C THR A 61 19.22 -2.02 -15.55
N ILE A 62 19.33 -2.38 -14.28
CA ILE A 62 20.33 -3.34 -13.78
C ILE A 62 20.15 -4.70 -14.46
N GLU A 63 18.93 -5.23 -14.46
CA GLU A 63 18.61 -6.54 -15.03
C GLU A 63 18.86 -6.59 -16.53
N GLY A 64 18.50 -5.53 -17.26
CA GLY A 64 18.77 -5.43 -18.70
C GLY A 64 20.26 -5.51 -19.02
N HIS A 65 21.11 -4.83 -18.24
CA HIS A 65 22.57 -4.88 -18.44
C HIS A 65 23.16 -6.21 -17.99
N HIS A 66 22.69 -6.77 -16.87
CA HIS A 66 23.10 -8.10 -16.42
C HIS A 66 22.78 -9.17 -17.46
N ALA A 67 21.62 -9.09 -18.12
CA ALA A 67 21.24 -10.00 -19.19
C ALA A 67 22.20 -9.90 -20.39
N LEU A 68 22.66 -8.70 -20.76
CA LEU A 68 23.63 -8.49 -21.85
C LEU A 68 24.98 -9.16 -21.56
N ILE A 69 25.45 -9.11 -20.31
CA ILE A 69 26.72 -9.72 -19.90
C ILE A 69 26.58 -11.15 -19.38
N SER A 70 25.38 -11.73 -19.45
CA SER A 70 25.14 -13.10 -19.00
C SER A 70 26.06 -14.09 -19.74
N PRO A 71 26.60 -15.10 -19.06
CA PRO A 71 27.44 -16.11 -19.72
C PRO A 71 26.74 -16.76 -20.91
N ALA A 72 25.43 -17.00 -20.79
CA ALA A 72 24.60 -17.59 -21.86
C ALA A 72 24.69 -16.81 -23.19
N ARG A 73 24.68 -15.47 -23.15
CA ARG A 73 24.82 -14.62 -24.36
C ARG A 73 26.25 -14.52 -24.89
N ARG A 74 27.23 -15.04 -24.15
CA ARG A 74 28.66 -15.01 -24.50
C ARG A 74 29.19 -16.39 -24.88
N LEU A 75 28.36 -17.42 -24.90
CA LEU A 75 28.76 -18.76 -25.33
C LEU A 75 29.05 -18.74 -26.84
N PRO A 76 30.15 -19.38 -27.26
CA PRO A 76 30.41 -19.65 -28.67
C PRO A 76 29.26 -20.44 -29.33
N HIS A 77 29.06 -20.21 -30.62
CA HIS A 77 27.90 -20.74 -31.35
C HIS A 77 27.89 -22.27 -31.43
N ASP A 78 29.07 -22.88 -31.51
CA ASP A 78 29.30 -24.33 -31.48
C ASP A 78 28.94 -24.93 -30.11
N VAL A 79 29.31 -24.25 -29.01
CA VAL A 79 28.94 -24.67 -27.65
C VAL A 79 27.42 -24.61 -27.46
N VAL A 80 26.76 -23.55 -27.93
CA VAL A 80 25.29 -23.43 -27.86
C VAL A 80 24.62 -24.53 -28.69
N GLN A 81 25.11 -24.78 -29.91
CA GLN A 81 24.58 -25.80 -30.80
C GLN A 81 24.71 -27.20 -30.19
N GLU A 82 25.87 -27.54 -29.60
CA GLU A 82 26.07 -28.84 -28.96
C GLU A 82 25.13 -29.05 -27.75
N ILE A 83 24.87 -28.01 -26.96
CA ILE A 83 23.89 -28.08 -25.85
C ILE A 83 22.50 -28.48 -26.41
N PHE A 84 22.03 -27.82 -27.46
CA PHE A 84 20.72 -28.12 -28.06
C PHE A 84 20.66 -29.47 -28.79
N LEU A 85 21.79 -30.05 -29.20
CA LEU A 85 21.84 -31.38 -29.82
C LEU A 85 21.86 -32.51 -28.78
N ARG A 86 22.20 -32.22 -27.52
CA ARG A 86 22.38 -33.21 -26.44
C ARG A 86 21.26 -33.22 -25.39
N CYS A 87 20.32 -32.28 -25.47
CA CYS A 87 19.14 -32.16 -24.61
C CYS A 87 17.87 -32.42 -25.42
#